data_AF-U7TWP1-F1
#
_entry.id   AF-U7TWP1-F1
#
_cell.length_a   1.000
_cell.length_b   1.000
_cell.length_c   1.000
_cell.angle_alpha   90.00
_cell.angle_beta   90.00
_cell.angle_gamma   90.00
#
_symmetry.space_group_name_H-M   'P 1'
#
loop_
_entity.id
_entity.type
_entity.pdbx_description
1 polymer ?
#
loop_
_entity_poly.entity_id
_entity_poly.type
_entity_poly.pdbx_seq_one_letter_code
_entity_poly.pdbx_strand_id
1 'polypeptide(L)'
;MAIIHFLNVKNGDCTLIQHSSGRNTLIDISNGNDIKDFSEAESALESLSPQGNFKQKLYPVNPIKYLQDLGINQIFRFILTHPDMDHMDGIRNLFNTFKVTNFWDTENNKVIETFSNNSSYKKEDWEFYQEIRNPDLKCTVLHLLSGSKKPFF
;
A
#
# COMPACT_ATOMS: atom_id res chain seq x y z
N MET A 1 -13.32 12.33 -16.44
CA MET A 1 -12.27 11.46 -17.02
C MET A 1 -11.60 10.71 -15.88
N ALA A 2 -11.23 9.45 -16.06
CA ALA A 2 -10.46 8.75 -15.04
C ALA A 2 -8.99 9.20 -15.06
N ILE A 3 -8.36 9.28 -13.90
CA ILE A 3 -6.94 9.63 -13.75
C ILE A 3 -6.25 8.50 -12.99
N ILE A 4 -5.09 8.07 -13.49
CA ILE A 4 -4.27 7.03 -12.87
C ILE A 4 -2.96 7.68 -12.46
N HIS A 5 -2.60 7.53 -11.18
CA HIS A 5 -1.38 8.04 -10.58
C HIS A 5 -0.51 6.86 -10.19
N PHE A 6 0.69 6.79 -10.76
CA PHE A 6 1.73 5.86 -10.31
C PHE A 6 2.64 6.62 -9.35
N LEU A 7 2.58 6.28 -8.08
CA LEU A 7 3.35 6.98 -7.07
C LEU A 7 4.78 6.42 -7.06
N ASN A 8 5.73 7.34 -7.05
CA ASN A 8 7.13 6.99 -6.93
C ASN A 8 7.43 6.64 -5.46
N VAL A 9 7.37 5.36 -5.10
CA VAL A 9 7.55 4.85 -3.73
C VAL A 9 8.89 4.10 -3.59
N LYS A 10 9.15 3.49 -2.43
CA LYS A 10 10.43 2.79 -2.17
C LYS A 10 10.54 1.44 -2.90
N ASN A 11 10.17 0.33 -2.25
CA ASN A 11 10.53 -1.00 -2.74
C ASN A 11 9.39 -1.77 -3.42
N GLY A 12 8.13 -1.43 -3.14
CA GLY A 12 6.97 -2.02 -3.81
C GLY A 12 6.24 -0.98 -4.64
N ASP A 13 4.91 -1.08 -4.65
CA ASP A 13 4.06 -0.27 -5.51
C ASP A 13 3.07 0.59 -4.72
N CYS A 14 2.59 1.65 -5.36
CA CYS A 14 1.37 2.35 -4.96
C CYS A 14 0.73 3.03 -6.18
N THR A 15 -0.50 2.65 -6.50
CA THR A 15 -1.25 3.24 -7.61
C THR A 15 -2.60 3.75 -7.13
N LEU A 16 -2.90 5.03 -7.41
CA LEU A 16 -4.22 5.62 -7.20
C LEU A 16 -4.97 5.70 -8.54
N ILE A 17 -6.19 5.20 -8.56
CA ILE A 17 -7.14 5.36 -9.66
C ILE A 17 -8.28 6.25 -9.17
N GLN A 18 -8.39 7.45 -9.74
CA GLN A 18 -9.52 8.33 -9.57
C GLN A 18 -10.51 8.07 -10.70
N HIS A 19 -11.64 7.45 -10.37
CA HIS A 19 -12.66 7.08 -11.34
C HIS A 19 -13.47 8.30 -11.78
N SER A 20 -14.06 8.27 -12.98
CA SER A 20 -14.98 9.31 -13.44
C SER A 20 -16.23 9.48 -12.57
N SER A 21 -16.54 8.49 -11.72
CA SER A 21 -17.62 8.51 -10.73
C SER A 21 -17.28 9.27 -9.44
N GLY A 22 -16.03 9.77 -9.30
CA GLY A 22 -15.54 10.39 -8.06
C GLY A 22 -15.06 9.38 -7.01
N ARG A 23 -15.13 8.08 -7.29
CA ARG A 23 -14.58 7.04 -6.40
C ARG A 23 -13.06 6.94 -6.55
N ASN A 24 -12.38 6.56 -5.47
CA ASN A 24 -10.94 6.33 -5.45
C ASN A 24 -10.63 4.85 -5.19
N THR A 25 -9.81 4.24 -6.04
CA THR A 25 -9.21 2.93 -5.80
C THR A 25 -7.73 3.10 -5.54
N LEU A 26 -7.23 2.48 -4.49
CA LEU A 26 -5.81 2.41 -4.19
C LEU A 26 -5.34 0.96 -4.36
N ILE A 27 -4.21 0.77 -5.03
CA ILE A 27 -3.58 -0.53 -5.23
C ILE A 27 -2.20 -0.46 -4.59
N ASP A 28 -1.97 -1.30 -3.57
CA ASP A 28 -0.77 -1.32 -2.72
C ASP A 28 -0.46 0.03 -2.03
N ILE A 29 0.45 0.03 -1.06
CA ILE A 29 0.69 1.17 -0.18
C ILE A 29 2.15 1.24 0.32
N SER A 30 3.13 0.95 -0.54
CA SER A 30 4.55 1.08 -0.14
C SER A 30 4.87 2.50 0.38
N ASN A 31 5.75 2.63 1.37
CA ASN A 31 6.22 3.91 1.92
C ASN A 31 5.18 4.73 2.72
N GLY A 32 4.07 4.12 3.15
CA GLY A 32 3.05 4.77 4.00
C GLY A 32 3.47 4.97 5.46
N ASN A 33 4.59 4.37 5.89
CA ASN A 33 5.16 4.56 7.22
C ASN A 33 6.15 5.71 7.35
N ASP A 34 6.65 6.22 6.22
CA ASP A 34 7.74 7.19 6.24
C ASP A 34 7.19 8.61 6.42
N ILE A 35 7.17 9.06 7.68
CA ILE A 35 6.70 10.40 8.06
C ILE A 35 7.88 11.40 8.02
N LYS A 36 9.11 10.93 7.74
CA LYS A 36 10.30 11.79 7.80
C LYS A 36 10.54 12.46 6.45
N ASP A 37 10.90 13.74 6.52
CA ASP A 37 11.60 14.39 5.43
C ASP A 37 12.89 13.60 5.15
N PHE A 38 13.08 13.27 3.88
CA PHE A 38 14.17 12.47 3.34
C PHE A 38 15.52 12.74 4.04
N SER A 39 16.14 11.71 4.62
CA SER A 39 17.39 11.91 5.38
C SER A 39 18.63 11.85 4.49
N GLU A 40 19.63 12.69 4.77
CA GLU A 40 20.93 12.69 4.05
C GLU A 40 21.61 11.31 4.05
N ALA A 41 21.34 10.48 5.06
CA ALA A 41 21.84 9.10 5.16
C ALA A 41 21.22 8.15 4.13
N GLU A 42 19.93 8.30 3.81
CA GLU A 42 19.26 7.52 2.75
C GLU A 42 19.79 7.91 1.37
N SER A 43 20.05 9.22 1.14
CA SER A 43 20.70 9.70 -0.09
C SER A 43 22.08 9.07 -0.31
N ALA A 44 22.86 8.92 0.76
CA ALA A 44 24.21 8.36 0.69
C ALA A 44 24.18 6.85 0.37
N LEU A 45 23.25 6.10 0.96
CA LEU A 45 23.10 4.66 0.71
C LEU A 45 22.61 4.37 -0.71
N GLU A 46 21.75 5.22 -1.26
CA GLU A 46 21.23 5.05 -2.62
C GLU A 46 22.27 5.34 -3.71
N SER A 47 23.29 6.15 -3.42
CA SER A 47 24.44 6.36 -4.33
C SER A 47 25.23 5.07 -4.61
N LEU A 48 25.04 4.03 -3.78
CA LEU A 48 25.62 2.69 -3.93
C LEU A 48 24.67 1.71 -4.63
N SER A 49 23.45 2.13 -4.99
CA SER A 49 22.44 1.27 -5.61
C SER A 49 22.73 0.99 -7.09
N PRO A 50 22.24 -0.13 -7.64
CA PRO A 50 22.44 -0.47 -9.05
C PRO A 50 21.92 0.63 -9.99
N GLN A 51 22.65 0.88 -11.07
CA GLN A 51 22.22 1.77 -12.13
C GLN A 51 20.90 1.26 -12.73
N GLY A 52 19.83 2.06 -12.68
CA GLY A 52 18.55 1.72 -13.32
C GLY A 52 17.30 2.32 -12.69
N ASN A 53 17.33 2.73 -11.43
CA ASN A 53 16.16 3.34 -10.78
C ASN A 53 15.96 4.84 -11.11
N PHE A 54 16.80 5.43 -11.97
CA PHE A 54 16.81 6.86 -12.30
C PHE A 54 16.77 7.80 -11.07
N LYS A 55 17.29 7.36 -9.92
CA LYS A 55 17.23 8.07 -8.62
C LYS A 55 15.80 8.34 -8.12
N GLN A 56 14.84 7.55 -8.56
CA GLN A 56 13.45 7.69 -8.17
C GLN A 56 13.25 7.43 -6.68
N LYS A 57 14.01 6.51 -6.06
CA LYS A 57 13.89 6.24 -4.62
C LYS A 57 14.52 7.35 -3.74
N LEU A 58 15.23 8.33 -4.32
CA LEU A 58 15.77 9.50 -3.60
C LEU A 58 14.69 10.47 -3.16
N TYR A 59 13.50 10.42 -3.74
CA TYR A 59 12.40 11.32 -3.41
C TYR A 59 11.10 10.52 -3.37
N PRO A 60 10.98 9.55 -2.45
CA PRO A 60 9.84 8.68 -2.41
C PRO A 60 8.63 9.47 -1.90
N VAL A 61 7.51 9.30 -2.56
CA VAL A 61 6.23 9.87 -2.17
C VAL A 61 5.68 9.05 -1.01
N ASN A 62 5.30 9.71 0.09
CA ASN A 62 4.45 9.10 1.09
C ASN A 62 3.01 9.08 0.56
N PRO A 63 2.39 7.91 0.31
CA PRO A 63 1.07 7.89 -0.31
C PRO A 63 -0.05 8.42 0.58
N ILE A 64 0.07 8.30 1.91
CA ILE A 64 -0.92 8.85 2.84
C ILE A 64 -0.94 10.38 2.73
N LYS A 65 0.23 11.01 2.76
CA LYS A 65 0.36 12.46 2.58
C LYS A 65 -0.16 12.89 1.20
N TYR A 66 0.21 12.17 0.15
CA TYR A 66 -0.25 12.44 -1.21
C TYR A 66 -1.79 12.42 -1.33
N LEU A 67 -2.44 11.40 -0.77
CA LEU A 67 -3.91 11.29 -0.76
C LEU A 67 -4.57 12.43 0.03
N GLN A 68 -4.00 12.81 1.18
CA GLN A 68 -4.49 13.95 1.98
C GLN A 68 -4.38 15.27 1.23
N ASP A 69 -3.27 15.51 0.53
CA ASP A 69 -3.05 16.74 -0.25
C ASP A 69 -4.01 16.85 -1.44
N LEU A 70 -4.49 15.72 -1.97
CA LEU A 70 -5.59 15.66 -2.95
C LEU A 70 -6.98 15.82 -2.33
N GLY A 71 -7.10 15.97 -1.01
CA GLY A 71 -8.38 16.08 -0.29
C GLY A 71 -9.17 14.77 -0.22
N ILE A 72 -8.52 13.62 -0.43
CA ILE A 72 -9.17 12.31 -0.36
C ILE A 72 -9.29 11.90 1.11
N ASN A 73 -10.50 11.52 1.53
CA ASN A 73 -10.78 11.01 2.89
C ASN A 73 -11.38 9.59 2.91
N GLN A 74 -11.81 9.11 1.74
CA GLN A 74 -12.44 7.80 1.56
C GLN A 74 -11.80 7.05 0.39
N ILE A 75 -11.48 5.79 0.64
CA ILE A 75 -11.02 4.83 -0.35
C ILE A 75 -12.20 3.89 -0.62
N PHE A 76 -12.75 3.96 -1.83
CA PHE A 76 -13.84 3.08 -2.22
C PHE A 76 -13.37 1.63 -2.25
N ARG A 77 -12.15 1.39 -2.73
CA ARG A 77 -11.55 0.06 -2.77
C ARG A 77 -10.05 0.16 -2.56
N PHE A 78 -9.54 -0.56 -1.57
CA PHE A 78 -8.13 -0.88 -1.47
C PHE A 78 -7.90 -2.29 -2.04
N ILE A 79 -6.90 -2.45 -2.89
CA ILE A 79 -6.49 -3.74 -3.44
C ILE A 79 -5.05 -3.96 -3.00
N LEU A 80 -4.80 -5.04 -2.25
CA LEU A 80 -3.46 -5.54 -2.00
C LEU A 80 -3.17 -6.64 -3.01
N THR A 81 -2.09 -6.50 -3.78
CA THR A 81 -1.74 -7.45 -4.84
C THR A 81 -1.25 -8.77 -4.25
N HIS A 82 -0.40 -8.71 -3.23
CA HIS A 82 0.10 -9.85 -2.46
C HIS A 82 0.64 -9.41 -1.08
N PRO A 83 0.80 -10.34 -0.12
CA PRO A 83 1.14 -10.03 1.28
C PRO A 83 2.65 -9.76 1.53
N ASP A 84 3.38 -9.24 0.56
CA ASP A 84 4.80 -8.91 0.78
C ASP A 84 4.89 -7.54 1.43
N MET A 85 5.77 -7.39 2.43
CA MET A 85 5.80 -6.19 3.28
C MET A 85 6.07 -4.91 2.50
N ASP A 86 6.79 -4.98 1.40
CA ASP A 86 7.08 -3.87 0.50
C ASP A 86 5.84 -3.33 -0.23
N HIS A 87 4.75 -4.10 -0.32
CA HIS A 87 3.46 -3.67 -0.89
C HIS A 87 2.46 -3.16 0.15
N MET A 88 2.73 -3.37 1.43
CA MET A 88 1.83 -2.98 2.54
C MET A 88 2.50 -2.19 3.67
N ASP A 89 3.67 -1.61 3.40
CA ASP A 89 4.40 -0.75 4.32
C ASP A 89 3.60 0.52 4.68
N GLY A 90 2.87 0.52 5.80
CA GLY A 90 1.96 1.58 6.20
C GLY A 90 0.48 1.27 6.02
N ILE A 91 0.11 0.02 5.75
CA ILE A 91 -1.30 -0.42 5.66
C ILE A 91 -2.09 -0.11 6.94
N ARG A 92 -1.49 -0.24 8.12
CA ARG A 92 -2.15 0.14 9.37
C ARG A 92 -2.46 1.63 9.42
N ASN A 93 -1.53 2.47 9.00
CA ASN A 93 -1.74 3.92 8.94
C ASN A 93 -2.81 4.28 7.89
N LEU A 94 -2.86 3.57 6.77
CA LEU A 94 -3.87 3.78 5.73
C LEU A 94 -5.29 3.60 6.28
N PHE A 95 -5.55 2.48 6.94
CA PHE A 95 -6.88 2.18 7.50
C PHE A 95 -7.24 3.05 8.71
N ASN A 96 -6.25 3.54 9.46
CA ASN A 96 -6.46 4.52 10.53
C ASN A 96 -6.75 5.93 10.01
N THR A 97 -6.25 6.27 8.82
CA THR A 97 -6.36 7.62 8.25
C THR A 97 -7.57 7.79 7.34
N PHE A 98 -7.89 6.76 6.54
CA PHE A 98 -8.95 6.83 5.53
C PHE A 98 -10.05 5.82 5.82
N LYS A 99 -11.30 6.20 5.49
CA LYS A 99 -12.39 5.23 5.45
C LYS A 99 -12.24 4.31 4.25
N VAL A 100 -11.84 3.06 4.48
CA VAL A 100 -11.77 2.03 3.44
C VAL A 100 -13.10 1.27 3.37
N THR A 101 -13.73 1.27 2.19
CA THR A 101 -15.08 0.67 2.02
C THR A 101 -15.01 -0.80 1.61
N ASN A 102 -14.08 -1.15 0.73
CA ASN A 102 -13.83 -2.52 0.27
C ASN A 102 -12.34 -2.80 0.35
N PHE A 103 -11.97 -3.97 0.86
CA PHE A 103 -10.59 -4.46 0.84
C PHE A 103 -10.50 -5.74 0.03
N TRP A 104 -9.70 -5.74 -1.02
CA TRP A 104 -9.49 -6.89 -1.90
C TRP A 104 -8.06 -7.38 -1.75
N ASP A 105 -7.88 -8.68 -1.62
CA ASP A 105 -6.59 -9.32 -1.43
C ASP A 105 -6.58 -10.69 -2.12
N THR A 106 -5.40 -11.15 -2.50
CA THR A 106 -5.18 -12.45 -3.11
C THR A 106 -5.25 -13.55 -2.03
N GLU A 107 -5.89 -14.68 -2.35
CA GLU A 107 -5.86 -15.84 -1.45
C GLU A 107 -4.41 -16.32 -1.27
N ASN A 108 -3.93 -16.36 -0.04
CA ASN A 108 -2.57 -16.74 0.33
C ASN A 108 -2.53 -17.39 1.72
N ASN A 109 -1.46 -18.14 1.95
CA ASN A 109 -1.11 -18.77 3.23
C ASN A 109 0.23 -18.26 3.78
N LYS A 110 0.62 -17.02 3.43
CA LYS A 110 1.91 -16.46 3.84
C LYS A 110 1.97 -16.33 5.35
N VAL A 111 3.11 -16.72 5.92
CA VAL A 111 3.43 -16.57 7.33
C VAL A 111 4.79 -15.89 7.43
N ILE A 112 4.90 -14.91 8.34
CA ILE A 112 6.18 -14.33 8.74
C ILE A 112 6.42 -14.76 10.19
N GLU A 113 7.29 -15.74 10.39
CA GLU A 113 7.55 -16.33 11.71
C GLU A 113 8.37 -15.41 12.60
N THR A 114 9.32 -14.66 12.03
CA THR A 114 10.21 -13.78 12.79
C THR A 114 10.40 -12.46 12.04
N PHE A 115 10.06 -11.36 12.70
CA PHE A 115 10.49 -10.04 12.29
C PHE A 115 11.89 -9.80 12.84
N SER A 116 12.87 -9.66 11.95
CA SER A 116 14.22 -9.24 12.35
C SER A 116 14.17 -7.83 12.96
N ASN A 117 14.91 -7.60 14.04
CA ASN A 117 15.08 -6.26 14.63
C ASN A 117 15.66 -5.23 13.64
N ASN A 118 16.29 -5.70 12.55
CA ASN A 118 16.84 -4.88 11.49
C ASN A 118 15.95 -4.82 10.23
N SER A 119 14.69 -5.26 10.32
CA SER A 119 13.72 -5.13 9.22
C SER A 119 13.41 -3.65 8.98
N SER A 120 13.42 -3.21 7.72
CA SER A 120 12.94 -1.89 7.32
C SER A 120 11.41 -1.74 7.46
N TYR A 121 10.70 -2.87 7.55
CA TYR A 121 9.24 -2.92 7.64
C TYR A 121 8.76 -3.20 9.07
N LYS A 122 7.62 -2.59 9.42
CA LYS A 122 7.02 -2.66 10.75
C LYS A 122 6.22 -3.94 10.95
N LYS A 123 6.42 -4.59 12.10
CA LYS A 123 5.66 -5.79 12.50
C LYS A 123 4.17 -5.47 12.68
N GLU A 124 3.86 -4.26 13.12
CA GLU A 124 2.50 -3.79 13.38
C GLU A 124 1.64 -3.76 12.11
N ASP A 125 2.24 -3.54 10.93
CA ASP A 125 1.53 -3.61 9.65
C ASP A 125 1.16 -5.05 9.28
N TRP A 126 2.06 -6.00 9.55
CA TRP A 126 1.78 -7.42 9.35
C TRP A 126 0.70 -7.92 10.29
N GLU A 127 0.81 -7.61 11.58
CA GLU A 127 -0.21 -7.98 12.57
C GLU A 127 -1.57 -7.39 12.20
N PHE A 128 -1.62 -6.11 11.81
CA PHE A 128 -2.85 -5.47 11.35
C PHE A 128 -3.41 -6.11 10.08
N TYR A 129 -2.58 -6.43 9.09
CA TYR A 129 -3.00 -7.14 7.88
C TYR A 129 -3.66 -8.49 8.23
N GLN A 130 -3.07 -9.25 9.14
CA GLN A 130 -3.63 -10.53 9.61
C GLN A 130 -4.97 -10.34 10.32
N GLU A 131 -5.13 -9.27 11.10
CA GLU A 131 -6.41 -8.91 11.71
C GLU A 131 -7.47 -8.63 10.64
N ILE A 132 -7.25 -7.68 9.72
CA ILE A 132 -8.27 -7.30 8.74
C ILE A 132 -8.60 -8.40 7.73
N ARG A 133 -7.73 -9.40 7.58
CA ARG A 133 -7.95 -10.58 6.75
C ARG A 133 -8.79 -11.67 7.42
N ASN A 134 -8.98 -11.57 8.75
CA ASN A 134 -9.79 -12.54 9.48
C ASN A 134 -11.27 -12.44 9.03
N PRO A 135 -11.87 -13.53 8.52
CA PRO A 135 -13.25 -13.53 8.04
C PRO A 135 -14.30 -13.16 9.09
N ASP A 136 -13.97 -13.23 10.38
CA ASP A 136 -14.86 -12.85 11.48
C ASP A 136 -14.97 -11.33 11.66
N LEU A 137 -14.04 -10.55 11.10
CA LEU A 137 -14.09 -9.10 11.09
C LEU A 137 -14.93 -8.62 9.91
N LYS A 138 -15.80 -7.62 10.14
CA LYS A 138 -16.77 -7.06 9.16
C LYS A 138 -16.15 -6.47 7.87
N CYS A 139 -14.84 -6.60 7.65
CA CYS A 139 -14.22 -6.23 6.39
C CYS A 139 -14.54 -7.32 5.35
N THR A 140 -15.28 -6.96 4.30
CA THR A 140 -15.51 -7.89 3.19
C THR A 140 -14.22 -8.02 2.39
N VAL A 141 -13.41 -9.03 2.71
CA VAL A 141 -12.24 -9.41 1.93
C VAL A 141 -12.68 -10.21 0.72
N LEU A 142 -12.44 -9.67 -0.48
CA LEU A 142 -12.77 -10.37 -1.73
C LEU A 142 -11.52 -11.03 -2.30
N HIS A 143 -11.47 -12.36 -2.22
CA HIS A 143 -10.53 -13.18 -2.99
C HIS A 143 -11.06 -13.32 -4.42
N LEU A 144 -10.42 -12.61 -5.36
CA LEU A 144 -10.77 -12.60 -6.77
C LEU A 144 -9.52 -12.87 -7.59
N LEU A 145 -9.52 -13.98 -8.33
CA LEU A 145 -8.49 -14.30 -9.31
C LEU A 145 -8.94 -13.85 -10.72
N SER A 146 -8.00 -13.66 -11.64
CA SER A 146 -8.32 -13.43 -13.05
C SER A 146 -9.31 -14.49 -13.57
N GLY A 147 -10.43 -14.04 -14.15
CA GLY A 147 -11.52 -14.92 -14.61
C GLY A 147 -12.61 -15.25 -13.58
N SER A 148 -12.46 -14.81 -12.31
CA SER A 148 -13.48 -15.04 -11.28
C SER A 148 -14.75 -14.21 -11.55
N LYS A 149 -15.90 -14.88 -11.72
CA LYS A 149 -17.21 -14.22 -11.84
C LYS A 149 -17.85 -14.05 -10.46
N LYS A 150 -18.00 -12.81 -9.99
CA LYS A 150 -18.78 -12.44 -8.78
C LYS A 150 -19.76 -11.32 -9.12
N PRO A 151 -20.86 -11.12 -8.38
CA PRO A 151 -21.98 -10.23 -8.73
C PRO A 151 -21.65 -8.72 -8.80
N PHE A 152 -20.39 -8.33 -8.63
CA PHE A 152 -19.93 -6.94 -8.70
C PHE A 152 -19.18 -6.62 -10.01
N PHE A 153 -19.29 -7.50 -11.01
CA PHE A 153 -18.90 -7.28 -12.41
C PHE A 153 -20.12 -7.34 -13.32
#